data_AF-A0A2N2WXW8-F1
#
_entry.id   AF-A0A2N2WXW8-F1
#
_cell.length_a   1.000
_cell.length_b   1.000
_cell.length_c   1.000
_cell.angle_alpha   90.00
_cell.angle_beta   90.00
_cell.angle_gamma   90.00
#
_symmetry.space_group_name_H-M   'P 1'
#
loop_
_entity.id
_entity.type
_entity.pdbx_description
1 polymer ?
#
loop_
_entity_poly.entity_id
_entity_poly.type
_entity_poly.pdbx_seq_one_letter_code
_entity_poly.pdbx_strand_id
1 'polypeptide(L)'
;MKNTVPGMLLLLVLGFGCTEKTASPEYLNSFPMENGTQWVYDLVSVMQELEHEGSDKIIASDTFAQQILSVWIAKDTVLNDTLPVKQFLSRMNNAPLLMENYYRIDESGLWAVAYRNPGAPFLKKGTGSVAAPMYYSLFGSSNKVMDNSLHIYEEPRLALKFPLNLEVEWNYGTEEGLVDFRLDKKVSAFESVDLGHASALAFRIEYLYPPDSFFDDFEVKDWVSEQGLIKRIDVINGVQMDFDGEFIGTYRLTNTLTLRKLELK
;
A
#
# COMPACT_ATOMS: atom_id res chain seq x y z
N MET A 1 -14.72 25.33 79.64
CA MET A 1 -13.64 24.58 78.95
C MET A 1 -14.11 24.30 77.54
N LYS A 2 -13.50 24.97 76.55
CA LYS A 2 -13.95 24.95 75.15
C LYS A 2 -13.08 23.98 74.36
N ASN A 3 -13.74 23.02 73.71
CA ASN A 3 -13.18 22.06 72.77
C ASN A 3 -12.76 22.77 71.48
N THR A 4 -11.63 22.36 70.90
CA THR A 4 -11.34 22.66 69.48
C THR A 4 -10.57 21.47 68.91
N VAL A 5 -11.22 20.79 67.97
CA VAL A 5 -10.73 19.66 67.19
C VAL A 5 -9.97 20.22 65.98
N PRO A 6 -8.74 19.78 65.66
CA PRO A 6 -8.09 20.12 64.40
C PRO A 6 -8.66 19.24 63.28
N GLY A 7 -9.18 19.90 62.24
CA GLY A 7 -9.79 19.29 61.08
C GLY A 7 -8.81 18.48 60.23
N MET A 8 -9.27 17.30 59.82
CA MET A 8 -8.64 16.42 58.85
C MET A 8 -8.97 16.94 57.45
N LEU A 9 -7.95 17.43 56.74
CA LEU A 9 -8.05 17.91 55.36
C LEU A 9 -8.06 16.69 54.44
N LEU A 10 -9.24 16.29 53.96
CA LEU A 10 -9.41 15.23 52.96
C LEU A 10 -9.14 15.83 51.57
N LEU A 11 -7.97 15.54 50.99
CA LEU A 11 -7.68 15.86 49.59
C LEU A 11 -8.46 14.89 48.68
N LEU A 12 -9.52 15.38 48.07
CA LEU A 12 -10.17 14.72 46.92
C LEU A 12 -9.33 14.97 45.67
N VAL A 13 -8.53 13.97 45.28
CA VAL A 13 -7.93 13.93 43.94
C VAL A 13 -9.01 13.40 42.99
N LEU A 14 -9.78 14.32 42.40
CA LEU A 14 -10.61 14.00 41.24
C LEU A 14 -9.67 13.82 40.04
N GLY A 15 -9.32 12.56 39.77
CA GLY A 15 -8.70 12.19 38.51
C GLY A 15 -9.68 12.48 37.38
N PHE A 16 -9.46 13.60 36.69
CA PHE A 16 -10.01 13.83 35.36
C PHE A 16 -9.36 12.80 34.42
N GLY A 17 -9.96 11.62 34.35
CA GLY A 17 -9.77 10.71 33.23
C GLY A 17 -10.37 11.39 32.00
N CYS A 18 -9.59 12.23 31.35
CA CYS A 18 -9.88 12.69 30.00
C CYS A 18 -9.63 11.49 29.09
N THR A 19 -10.61 10.59 29.00
CA THR A 19 -10.72 9.74 27.81
C THR A 19 -11.08 10.71 26.69
N GLU A 20 -10.08 11.19 25.97
CA GLU A 20 -10.30 11.65 24.60
C GLU A 20 -10.96 10.46 23.90
N LYS A 21 -12.29 10.55 23.72
CA LYS A 21 -12.92 9.95 22.56
C LYS A 21 -12.25 10.65 21.40
N THR A 22 -11.18 10.07 20.88
CA THR A 22 -10.72 10.33 19.52
C THR A 22 -11.95 10.08 18.66
N ALA A 23 -12.61 11.16 18.26
CA ALA A 23 -13.66 11.10 17.28
C ALA A 23 -13.00 10.50 16.03
N SER A 24 -13.29 9.24 15.73
CA SER A 24 -12.88 8.64 14.47
C SER A 24 -13.33 9.57 13.36
N PRO A 25 -12.46 9.94 12.42
CA PRO A 25 -12.90 10.70 11.25
C PRO A 25 -13.97 9.86 10.53
N GLU A 26 -15.17 10.42 10.35
CA GLU A 26 -16.24 9.78 9.57
C GLU A 26 -15.83 9.60 8.10
N TYR A 27 -14.81 10.34 7.66
CA TYR A 27 -14.26 10.34 6.31
C TYR A 27 -12.81 10.83 6.29
N LEU A 28 -12.04 10.43 5.27
CA LEU A 28 -10.72 10.96 4.97
C LEU A 28 -10.76 11.82 3.69
N ASN A 29 -10.36 13.08 3.78
CA ASN A 29 -10.43 14.06 2.67
C ASN A 29 -9.07 14.48 2.11
N SER A 30 -8.00 13.88 2.59
CA SER A 30 -6.65 14.32 2.21
C SER A 30 -5.67 13.16 2.23
N PHE A 31 -4.52 13.41 1.60
CA PHE A 31 -3.35 12.55 1.65
C PHE A 31 -2.14 13.43 1.95
N PRO A 32 -1.15 12.98 2.75
CA PRO A 32 0.05 13.77 2.98
C PRO A 32 0.80 14.01 1.66
N MET A 33 0.84 15.27 1.21
CA MET A 33 1.37 15.65 -0.11
C MET A 33 2.52 16.67 -0.03
N GLU A 34 3.06 16.94 1.15
CA GLU A 34 4.17 17.88 1.29
C GLU A 34 5.49 17.32 0.75
N ASN A 35 6.28 18.17 0.10
CA ASN A 35 7.56 17.76 -0.49
C ASN A 35 8.54 17.32 0.61
N GLY A 36 9.10 16.13 0.44
CA GLY A 36 9.97 15.49 1.42
C GLY A 36 9.23 14.63 2.43
N THR A 37 7.89 14.55 2.39
CA THR A 37 7.15 13.51 3.12
C THR A 37 7.68 12.14 2.71
N GLN A 38 7.96 11.28 3.69
CA GLN A 38 8.52 9.95 3.46
C GLN A 38 7.80 8.88 4.29
N TRP A 39 7.44 7.80 3.62
CA TRP A 39 6.94 6.57 4.22
C TRP A 39 8.03 5.50 4.15
N VAL A 40 8.27 4.84 5.27
CA VAL A 40 9.17 3.70 5.38
C VAL A 40 8.36 2.51 5.83
N TYR A 41 8.43 1.43 5.07
CA TYR A 41 7.67 0.22 5.30
C TYR A 41 8.58 -0.97 5.56
N ASP A 42 8.14 -1.85 6.44
CA ASP A 42 8.61 -3.23 6.48
C ASP A 42 7.80 -4.04 5.47
N LEU A 43 8.51 -4.74 4.60
CA LEU A 43 7.98 -5.66 3.60
C LEU A 43 8.38 -7.08 3.97
N VAL A 44 7.37 -7.95 4.02
CA VAL A 44 7.51 -9.38 4.22
C VAL A 44 6.86 -10.08 3.06
N SER A 45 7.63 -10.92 2.36
CA SER A 45 7.13 -11.75 1.27
C SER A 45 7.13 -13.22 1.71
N VAL A 46 6.02 -13.91 1.50
CA VAL A 46 5.88 -15.34 1.72
C VAL A 46 5.63 -15.99 0.37
N MET A 47 6.46 -16.96 0.01
CA MET A 47 6.32 -17.75 -1.20
C MET A 47 6.01 -19.19 -0.79
N GLN A 48 4.85 -19.69 -1.23
CA GLN A 48 4.37 -21.02 -0.90
C GLN A 48 4.27 -21.83 -2.18
N GLU A 49 5.02 -22.92 -2.28
CA GLU A 49 4.94 -23.84 -3.41
C GLU A 49 3.68 -24.70 -3.26
N LEU A 50 2.91 -24.79 -4.34
CA LEU A 50 1.68 -25.55 -4.44
C LEU A 50 1.95 -26.88 -5.16
N GLU A 51 1.21 -27.92 -4.80
CA GLU A 51 1.38 -29.25 -5.42
C GLU A 51 1.17 -29.23 -6.94
N HIS A 52 0.23 -28.40 -7.43
CA HIS A 52 -0.03 -28.13 -8.83
C HIS A 52 -0.90 -26.85 -8.95
N GLU A 53 -1.12 -26.37 -10.17
CA GLU A 53 -2.05 -25.28 -10.46
C GLU A 53 -3.48 -25.60 -9.98
N GLY A 54 -4.10 -24.64 -9.29
CA GLY A 54 -5.42 -24.82 -8.66
C GLY A 54 -5.43 -25.62 -7.35
N SER A 55 -4.28 -26.08 -6.84
CA SER A 55 -4.19 -26.75 -5.54
C SER A 55 -4.09 -25.75 -4.39
N ASP A 56 -4.78 -26.00 -3.29
CA ASP A 56 -4.56 -25.32 -2.01
C ASP A 56 -3.50 -25.99 -1.13
N LYS A 57 -2.95 -27.13 -1.57
CA LYS A 57 -1.98 -27.88 -0.80
C LYS A 57 -0.58 -27.27 -0.95
N ILE A 58 -0.10 -26.69 0.14
CA ILE A 58 1.25 -26.15 0.26
C ILE A 58 2.23 -27.29 0.52
N ILE A 59 3.25 -27.42 -0.35
CA ILE A 59 4.31 -28.44 -0.22
C ILE A 59 5.63 -27.87 0.30
N ALA A 60 5.87 -26.57 0.10
CA ALA A 60 6.98 -25.84 0.68
C ALA A 60 6.59 -24.38 0.95
N SER A 61 7.26 -23.74 1.91
CA SER A 61 7.05 -22.33 2.21
C SER A 61 8.38 -21.68 2.57
N ASP A 62 8.65 -20.54 1.93
CA ASP A 62 9.78 -19.68 2.21
C ASP A 62 9.25 -18.31 2.65
N THR A 63 9.93 -17.68 3.62
CA THR A 63 9.62 -16.32 4.07
C THR A 63 10.84 -15.44 3.88
N PHE A 64 10.67 -14.38 3.09
CA PHE A 64 11.63 -13.33 2.84
C PHE A 64 11.27 -12.16 3.75
N ALA A 65 11.79 -12.19 4.98
CA ALA A 65 11.51 -11.17 5.97
C ALA A 65 12.42 -9.94 5.79
N GLN A 66 11.89 -8.77 6.20
CA GLN A 66 12.64 -7.54 6.49
C GLN A 66 13.27 -6.84 5.28
N GLN A 67 12.51 -6.70 4.19
CA GLN A 67 12.86 -5.71 3.19
C GLN A 67 12.31 -4.35 3.61
N ILE A 68 13.11 -3.30 3.46
CA ILE A 68 12.70 -1.93 3.76
C ILE A 68 12.35 -1.24 2.45
N LEU A 69 11.07 -0.93 2.25
CA LEU A 69 10.62 -0.07 1.16
C LEU A 69 10.53 1.36 1.68
N SER A 70 11.25 2.28 1.05
CA SER A 70 11.09 3.73 1.28
C SER A 70 10.37 4.35 0.08
N VAL A 71 9.35 5.15 0.36
CA VAL A 71 8.66 5.97 -0.65
C VAL A 71 8.65 7.41 -0.17
N TRP A 72 8.96 8.37 -1.05
CA TRP A 72 8.99 9.78 -0.67
C TRP A 72 8.58 10.71 -1.82
N ILE A 73 8.07 11.88 -1.45
CA ILE A 73 7.77 12.96 -2.39
C ILE A 73 9.06 13.74 -2.64
N ALA A 74 9.65 13.56 -3.81
CA ALA A 74 10.93 14.17 -4.13
C ALA A 74 10.80 15.67 -4.44
N LYS A 75 9.80 16.05 -5.24
CA LYS A 75 9.59 17.42 -5.70
C LYS A 75 8.23 17.62 -6.36
N ASP A 76 7.84 18.89 -6.45
CA ASP A 76 6.90 19.36 -7.47
C ASP A 76 7.57 19.39 -8.84
N THR A 77 6.82 19.04 -9.88
CA THR A 77 7.26 19.10 -11.27
C THR A 77 6.07 19.33 -12.20
N VAL A 78 6.34 19.56 -13.47
CA VAL A 78 5.32 19.70 -14.51
C VAL A 78 5.57 18.64 -15.59
N LEU A 79 4.52 17.92 -15.99
CA LEU A 79 4.54 17.01 -17.14
C LEU A 79 3.91 17.70 -18.35
N ASN A 80 4.45 17.45 -19.54
CA ASN A 80 3.99 18.04 -20.81
C ASN A 80 3.77 19.57 -20.72
N ASP A 81 4.70 20.27 -20.04
CA ASP A 81 4.74 21.72 -19.82
C ASP A 81 3.52 22.37 -19.13
N THR A 82 2.46 21.60 -18.84
CA THR A 82 1.16 22.14 -18.41
C THR A 82 0.54 21.43 -17.22
N LEU A 83 0.94 20.19 -16.93
CA LEU A 83 0.29 19.37 -15.90
C LEU A 83 1.14 19.34 -14.61
N PRO A 84 0.78 20.13 -13.58
CA PRO A 84 1.49 20.10 -12.30
C PRO A 84 1.25 18.78 -11.57
N VAL A 85 2.34 18.15 -11.14
CA VAL A 85 2.34 16.88 -10.43
C VAL A 85 3.42 16.85 -9.36
N LYS A 86 3.32 15.91 -8.43
CA LYS A 86 4.36 15.55 -7.47
C LYS A 86 5.02 14.26 -7.90
N GLN A 87 6.36 14.27 -7.91
CA GLN A 87 7.15 13.08 -8.21
C GLN A 87 7.39 12.29 -6.92
N PHE A 88 6.87 11.06 -6.90
CA PHE A 88 7.09 10.06 -5.89
C PHE A 88 8.20 9.12 -6.34
N LEU A 89 9.14 8.86 -5.46
CA LEU A 89 10.24 7.94 -5.69
C LEU A 89 10.14 6.79 -4.70
N SER A 90 10.48 5.58 -5.14
CA SER A 90 10.59 4.44 -4.24
C SER A 90 11.91 3.69 -4.40
N ARG A 91 12.39 3.10 -3.31
CA ARG A 91 13.56 2.21 -3.30
C ARG A 91 13.43 1.14 -2.24
N MET A 92 14.07 0.00 -2.45
CA MET A 92 14.12 -1.09 -1.47
C MET A 92 15.54 -1.30 -0.98
N ASN A 93 15.75 -1.51 0.32
CA ASN A 93 17.04 -1.92 0.91
C ASN A 93 18.27 -1.12 0.43
N ASN A 94 18.15 0.21 0.32
CA ASN A 94 19.18 1.11 -0.23
C ASN A 94 19.67 0.75 -1.64
N ALA A 95 18.96 -0.10 -2.37
CA ALA A 95 19.20 -0.42 -3.77
C ALA A 95 18.93 0.82 -4.67
N PRO A 96 19.28 0.74 -5.97
CA PRO A 96 18.87 1.74 -6.94
C PRO A 96 17.35 2.01 -6.89
N LEU A 97 16.98 3.17 -7.43
CA LEU A 97 15.59 3.60 -7.54
C LEU A 97 14.75 2.49 -8.20
N LEU A 98 13.66 2.10 -7.54
CA LEU A 98 12.76 1.06 -8.02
C LEU A 98 11.69 1.61 -8.94
N MET A 99 11.16 2.79 -8.65
CA MET A 99 10.05 3.34 -9.39
C MET A 99 9.93 4.85 -9.19
N GLU A 100 9.45 5.51 -10.23
CA GLU A 100 8.97 6.88 -10.18
C GLU A 100 7.47 6.87 -10.47
N ASN A 101 6.67 7.54 -9.64
CA ASN A 101 5.27 7.82 -9.95
C ASN A 101 5.03 9.32 -9.92
N TYR A 102 4.05 9.75 -10.68
CA TYR A 102 3.64 11.14 -10.75
C TYR A 102 2.18 11.22 -10.37
N TYR A 103 1.90 11.92 -9.27
CA TYR A 103 0.54 12.09 -8.77
C TYR A 103 0.15 13.56 -8.73
N ARG A 104 -1.12 13.84 -8.93
CA ARG A 104 -1.74 15.13 -8.55
C ARG A 104 -2.82 14.86 -7.51
N ILE A 105 -3.18 15.89 -6.75
CA ILE A 105 -4.25 15.83 -5.76
C ILE A 105 -5.22 16.98 -6.00
N ASP A 106 -6.51 16.71 -5.86
CA ASP A 106 -7.58 17.70 -5.86
C ASP A 106 -8.69 17.28 -4.88
N GLU A 107 -9.81 18.01 -4.90
CA GLU A 107 -10.96 17.76 -4.01
C GLU A 107 -11.60 16.37 -4.21
N SER A 108 -11.41 15.75 -5.38
CA SER A 108 -11.99 14.44 -5.70
C SER A 108 -11.09 13.26 -5.33
N GLY A 109 -9.79 13.51 -5.13
CA GLY A 109 -8.86 12.43 -4.80
C GLY A 109 -7.39 12.67 -5.15
N LEU A 110 -6.61 11.62 -4.92
CA LEU A 110 -5.26 11.44 -5.43
C LEU A 110 -5.33 10.76 -6.81
N TRP A 111 -4.73 11.37 -7.82
CA TRP A 111 -4.74 10.89 -9.21
C TRP A 111 -3.35 10.48 -9.65
N ALA A 112 -3.20 9.27 -10.18
CA ALA A 112 -1.99 8.79 -10.84
C ALA A 112 -1.97 9.28 -12.29
N VAL A 113 -0.88 9.92 -12.70
CA VAL A 113 -0.75 10.57 -14.01
C VAL A 113 0.27 9.86 -14.90
N ALA A 114 1.38 9.46 -14.32
CA ALA A 114 2.46 8.80 -15.04
C ALA A 114 3.28 7.92 -14.10
N TYR A 115 4.03 7.00 -14.67
CA TYR A 115 5.03 6.23 -13.94
C TYR A 115 6.25 5.93 -14.82
N ARG A 116 7.37 5.65 -14.17
CA ARG A 116 8.55 5.03 -14.78
C ARG A 116 8.95 3.85 -13.91
N ASN A 117 9.07 2.69 -14.54
CA ASN A 117 9.48 1.46 -13.87
C ASN A 117 10.78 0.93 -14.52
N PRO A 118 11.96 1.13 -13.90
CA PRO A 118 13.22 0.57 -14.37
C PRO A 118 13.30 -0.96 -14.31
N GLY A 119 12.30 -1.64 -13.72
CA GLY A 119 12.21 -3.10 -13.64
C GLY A 119 11.90 -3.58 -12.22
N ALA A 120 11.23 -4.73 -12.11
CA ALA A 120 10.91 -5.32 -10.82
C ALA A 120 12.17 -5.91 -10.16
N PRO A 121 12.42 -5.66 -8.86
CA PRO A 121 13.42 -6.41 -8.12
C PRO A 121 12.95 -7.88 -8.00
N PHE A 122 13.89 -8.80 -8.13
CA PHE A 122 13.64 -10.22 -7.94
C PHE A 122 14.04 -10.66 -6.54
N LEU A 123 13.16 -11.40 -5.84
CA LEU A 123 13.52 -12.09 -4.61
C LEU A 123 14.34 -13.32 -4.93
N LYS A 124 15.60 -13.38 -4.49
CA LYS A 124 16.43 -14.59 -4.63
C LYS A 124 16.38 -15.44 -3.37
N LYS A 125 16.13 -16.74 -3.51
CA LYS A 125 16.24 -17.71 -2.41
C LYS A 125 17.67 -17.77 -1.87
N GLY A 126 17.82 -17.87 -0.54
CA GLY A 126 19.15 -17.96 0.11
C GLY A 126 19.93 -19.23 -0.22
N THR A 127 19.25 -20.29 -0.66
CA THR A 127 19.83 -21.60 -1.02
C THR A 127 19.52 -22.04 -2.46
N GLY A 128 19.05 -21.14 -3.33
CA GLY A 128 18.66 -21.48 -4.70
C GLY A 128 18.29 -20.26 -5.56
N SER A 129 17.95 -20.51 -6.83
CA SER A 129 17.85 -19.48 -7.89
C SER A 129 16.44 -18.94 -8.17
N VAL A 130 15.43 -19.26 -7.36
CA VAL A 130 14.06 -18.76 -7.60
C VAL A 130 14.04 -17.24 -7.43
N ALA A 131 13.53 -16.56 -8.47
CA ALA A 131 13.46 -15.12 -8.64
C ALA A 131 11.99 -14.72 -8.84
N ALA A 132 11.29 -14.31 -7.79
CA ALA A 132 9.90 -13.85 -7.92
C ALA A 132 9.86 -12.34 -8.23
N PRO A 133 9.13 -11.89 -9.28
CA PRO A 133 8.98 -10.47 -9.56
C PRO A 133 8.13 -9.81 -8.48
N MET A 134 8.60 -8.68 -7.95
CA MET A 134 7.81 -7.88 -7.01
C MET A 134 7.25 -6.64 -7.68
N TYR A 135 5.93 -6.45 -7.59
CA TYR A 135 5.24 -5.28 -8.12
C TYR A 135 4.83 -4.36 -6.97
N TYR A 136 5.43 -3.17 -6.89
CA TYR A 136 5.02 -2.15 -5.93
C TYR A 136 4.58 -0.92 -6.70
N SER A 137 3.28 -0.68 -6.80
CA SER A 137 2.72 0.65 -7.07
C SER A 137 1.91 1.06 -5.85
N LEU A 138 2.11 2.25 -5.27
CA LEU A 138 1.44 2.63 -4.02
C LEU A 138 -0.09 2.49 -4.09
N PHE A 139 -0.69 2.70 -5.26
CA PHE A 139 -2.15 2.68 -5.43
C PHE A 139 -2.59 2.19 -6.83
N GLY A 140 -1.79 1.37 -7.52
CA GLY A 140 -2.06 0.96 -8.89
C GLY A 140 -1.84 -0.52 -9.18
N SER A 141 -2.18 -0.92 -10.40
CA SER A 141 -1.93 -2.25 -10.97
C SER A 141 -0.48 -2.41 -11.45
N SER A 142 -0.11 -3.63 -11.86
CA SER A 142 1.19 -3.94 -12.46
C SER A 142 1.50 -2.98 -13.62
N ASN A 143 2.65 -2.31 -13.52
CA ASN A 143 3.10 -1.33 -14.50
C ASN A 143 3.55 -2.04 -15.79
N LYS A 144 2.93 -1.67 -16.92
CA LYS A 144 3.10 -2.28 -18.26
C LYS A 144 4.51 -2.19 -18.83
N VAL A 145 5.23 -1.12 -18.51
CA VAL A 145 6.45 -0.73 -19.20
C VAL A 145 7.66 -0.99 -18.30
N MET A 146 8.39 -2.06 -18.61
CA MET A 146 9.68 -2.38 -17.99
C MET A 146 10.86 -1.93 -18.87
N ASP A 147 10.74 -0.83 -19.63
CA ASP A 147 11.79 -0.35 -20.52
C ASP A 147 12.47 0.95 -20.03
N ASN A 148 12.26 1.30 -18.75
CA ASN A 148 12.76 2.53 -18.12
C ASN A 148 12.28 3.84 -18.80
N SER A 149 11.36 3.79 -19.75
CA SER A 149 10.70 4.98 -20.30
C SER A 149 9.62 5.51 -19.35
N LEU A 150 9.31 6.80 -19.52
CA LEU A 150 8.19 7.41 -18.82
C LEU A 150 6.90 7.03 -19.56
N HIS A 151 6.00 6.35 -18.86
CA HIS A 151 4.66 6.07 -19.34
C HIS A 151 3.68 7.08 -18.75
N ILE A 152 2.94 7.76 -19.61
CA ILE A 152 1.89 8.72 -19.24
C ILE A 152 0.56 8.05 -19.54
N TYR A 153 -0.36 8.01 -18.58
CA TYR A 153 -1.71 7.53 -18.82
C TYR A 153 -2.44 8.47 -19.78
N GLU A 154 -3.24 7.94 -20.72
CA GLU A 154 -4.05 8.77 -21.61
C GLU A 154 -5.01 9.64 -20.80
N GLU A 155 -5.69 9.02 -19.82
CA GLU A 155 -6.47 9.67 -18.78
C GLU A 155 -5.89 9.38 -17.38
N PRO A 156 -5.71 10.40 -16.50
CA PRO A 156 -5.28 10.17 -15.13
C PRO A 156 -6.19 9.21 -14.36
N ARG A 157 -5.59 8.33 -13.57
CA ARG A 157 -6.27 7.26 -12.81
C ARG A 157 -6.58 7.68 -11.38
N LEU A 158 -7.82 7.56 -10.92
CA LEU A 158 -8.20 7.92 -9.55
C LEU A 158 -7.66 6.88 -8.55
N ALA A 159 -6.47 7.15 -8.03
CA ALA A 159 -5.71 6.25 -7.17
C ALA A 159 -6.37 6.06 -5.81
N LEU A 160 -6.84 7.16 -5.22
CA LEU A 160 -7.55 7.22 -3.94
C LEU A 160 -8.65 8.29 -4.04
N LYS A 161 -9.90 7.93 -3.75
CA LYS A 161 -11.05 8.85 -3.83
C LYS A 161 -11.25 9.63 -2.53
N PHE A 162 -11.65 10.90 -2.65
CA PHE A 162 -12.12 11.74 -1.55
C PHE A 162 -13.58 12.20 -1.77
N PRO A 163 -14.35 12.39 -0.68
CA PRO A 163 -14.12 11.86 0.67
C PRO A 163 -14.04 10.32 0.64
N LEU A 164 -13.11 9.74 1.38
CA LEU A 164 -13.05 8.30 1.59
C LEU A 164 -13.85 7.95 2.84
N ASN A 165 -14.91 7.17 2.70
CA ASN A 165 -15.72 6.65 3.80
C ASN A 165 -16.26 5.26 3.44
N LEU A 166 -17.00 4.62 4.36
CA LEU A 166 -17.58 3.31 4.10
C LEU A 166 -18.51 3.34 2.87
N GLU A 167 -18.56 2.22 2.13
CA GLU A 167 -19.41 2.05 0.94
C GLU A 167 -19.03 2.90 -0.28
N VAL A 168 -17.94 3.68 -0.21
CA VAL A 168 -17.38 4.35 -1.39
C VAL A 168 -16.74 3.33 -2.33
N GLU A 169 -17.17 3.37 -3.58
CA GLU A 169 -16.58 2.62 -4.69
C GLU A 169 -16.14 3.61 -5.79
N TRP A 170 -15.04 3.29 -6.47
CA TRP A 170 -14.58 4.06 -7.62
C TRP A 170 -13.79 3.21 -8.61
N ASN A 171 -13.81 3.68 -9.85
CA ASN A 171 -12.99 3.12 -10.91
C ASN A 171 -11.59 3.73 -10.85
N TYR A 172 -10.56 2.89 -10.79
CA TYR A 172 -9.16 3.29 -10.89
C TYR A 172 -8.76 3.52 -12.35
N GLY A 173 -9.27 2.70 -13.27
CA GLY A 173 -8.98 2.84 -14.70
C GLY A 173 -9.99 2.12 -15.58
N THR A 174 -10.16 2.64 -16.78
CA THR A 174 -10.98 2.08 -17.86
C THR A 174 -10.14 1.19 -18.78
N GLU A 175 -10.79 0.27 -19.49
CA GLU A 175 -10.11 -0.56 -20.49
C GLU A 175 -9.57 0.30 -21.64
N GLU A 176 -8.25 0.38 -21.73
CA GLU A 176 -7.53 1.00 -22.85
C GLU A 176 -6.57 -0.01 -23.49
N GLY A 177 -7.07 -0.69 -24.53
CA GLY A 177 -6.32 -1.66 -25.32
C GLY A 177 -6.10 -3.01 -24.63
N LEU A 178 -5.25 -3.85 -25.24
CA LEU A 178 -5.04 -5.27 -24.88
C LEU A 178 -4.46 -5.52 -23.48
N VAL A 179 -4.17 -4.48 -22.69
CA VAL A 179 -3.33 -4.59 -21.48
C VAL A 179 -3.79 -3.69 -20.33
N ASP A 180 -4.77 -2.80 -20.53
CA ASP A 180 -5.43 -2.10 -19.42
C ASP A 180 -6.74 -2.80 -19.10
N PHE A 181 -6.79 -3.38 -17.91
CA PHE A 181 -8.01 -3.95 -17.37
C PHE A 181 -8.74 -2.90 -16.55
N ARG A 182 -10.06 -2.94 -16.63
CA ARG A 182 -10.90 -2.20 -15.69
C ARG A 182 -10.57 -2.66 -14.27
N LEU A 183 -10.20 -1.73 -13.39
CA LEU A 183 -9.98 -2.02 -11.98
C LEU A 183 -10.88 -1.11 -11.16
N ASP A 184 -11.80 -1.70 -10.41
CA ASP A 184 -12.61 -0.98 -9.44
C ASP A 184 -12.02 -1.15 -8.03
N LYS A 185 -12.32 -0.22 -7.13
CA LYS A 185 -11.89 -0.26 -5.73
C LYS A 185 -13.06 0.11 -4.85
N LYS A 186 -13.20 -0.56 -3.70
CA LYS A 186 -14.24 -0.25 -2.71
C LYS A 186 -13.67 -0.14 -1.30
N VAL A 187 -14.27 0.73 -0.49
CA VAL A 187 -14.05 0.73 0.96
C VAL A 187 -14.91 -0.36 1.59
N SER A 188 -14.24 -1.34 2.19
CA SER A 188 -14.86 -2.54 2.77
C SER A 188 -14.98 -2.50 4.28
N ALA A 189 -14.13 -1.75 4.97
CA ALA A 189 -14.14 -1.64 6.43
C ALA A 189 -13.48 -0.35 6.92
N PHE A 190 -13.73 -0.02 8.18
CA PHE A 190 -12.99 0.97 8.94
C PHE A 190 -12.60 0.33 10.27
N GLU A 191 -11.31 0.10 10.47
CA GLU A 191 -10.83 -0.77 11.53
C GLU A 191 -9.48 -0.31 12.12
N SER A 192 -9.19 -0.78 13.33
CA SER A 192 -7.88 -0.59 13.96
C SER A 192 -6.88 -1.59 13.39
N VAL A 193 -5.75 -1.09 12.88
CA VAL A 193 -4.68 -1.87 12.29
C VAL A 193 -3.48 -1.87 13.22
N ASP A 194 -3.01 -3.06 13.58
CA ASP A 194 -1.75 -3.23 14.31
C ASP A 194 -0.56 -3.09 13.36
N LEU A 195 0.33 -2.15 13.66
CA LEU A 195 1.58 -1.87 12.94
C LEU A 195 2.80 -2.42 13.71
N GLY A 196 2.60 -3.21 14.77
CA GLY A 196 3.62 -3.84 15.61
C GLY A 196 4.27 -2.90 16.63
N HIS A 197 4.33 -1.60 16.34
CA HIS A 197 4.86 -0.57 17.24
C HIS A 197 3.78 0.42 17.70
N ALA A 198 2.62 0.41 17.04
CA ALA A 198 1.46 1.25 17.31
C ALA A 198 0.21 0.61 16.68
N SER A 199 -0.97 1.15 16.99
CA SER A 199 -2.20 0.85 16.25
C SER A 199 -2.77 2.13 15.65
N ALA A 200 -3.36 2.04 14.47
CA ALA A 200 -3.97 3.17 13.78
C ALA A 200 -5.31 2.79 13.18
N LEU A 201 -6.29 3.70 13.26
CA LEU A 201 -7.57 3.53 12.57
C LEU A 201 -7.39 3.82 11.07
N ALA A 202 -7.93 2.95 10.22
CA ALA A 202 -7.81 3.07 8.79
C ALA A 202 -9.01 2.50 8.04
N PHE A 203 -9.25 3.04 6.85
CA PHE A 203 -10.18 2.48 5.87
C PHE A 203 -9.51 1.34 5.12
N ARG A 204 -10.14 0.17 5.11
CA ARG A 204 -9.70 -0.96 4.29
C ARG A 204 -10.31 -0.86 2.90
N ILE A 205 -9.47 -0.77 1.88
CA ILE A 205 -9.84 -0.73 0.47
C ILE A 205 -9.55 -2.09 -0.15
N GLU A 206 -10.55 -2.66 -0.82
CA GLU A 206 -10.44 -3.90 -1.59
C GLU A 206 -10.40 -3.57 -3.08
N TYR A 207 -9.49 -4.23 -3.81
CA TYR A 207 -9.34 -4.11 -5.25
C TYR A 207 -10.27 -5.15 -5.91
N LEU A 208 -11.08 -4.68 -6.85
CA LEU A 208 -12.09 -5.47 -7.55
C LEU A 208 -11.60 -5.66 -8.99
N TYR A 209 -10.93 -6.78 -9.21
CA TYR A 209 -10.49 -7.18 -10.53
C TYR A 209 -11.69 -7.66 -11.37
N PRO A 210 -11.63 -7.46 -12.70
CA PRO A 210 -12.66 -7.98 -13.57
C PRO A 210 -12.57 -9.51 -13.62
N PRO A 211 -13.67 -10.21 -13.92
CA PRO A 211 -13.66 -11.67 -14.09
C PRO A 211 -12.84 -12.02 -15.33
N ASP A 212 -11.57 -12.34 -15.13
CA ASP A 212 -10.60 -12.73 -16.14
C ASP A 212 -9.67 -13.76 -15.50
N SER A 213 -9.40 -14.85 -16.22
CA SER A 213 -8.52 -15.94 -15.77
C SER A 213 -7.15 -15.48 -15.28
N PHE A 214 -6.66 -14.33 -15.75
CA PHE A 214 -5.40 -13.76 -15.29
C PHE A 214 -5.49 -13.20 -13.86
N PHE A 215 -6.67 -12.71 -13.43
CA PHE A 215 -6.88 -12.07 -12.12
C PHE A 215 -7.70 -12.88 -11.13
N ASP A 216 -8.26 -14.03 -11.52
CA ASP A 216 -9.13 -14.86 -10.66
C ASP A 216 -8.49 -15.21 -9.31
N ASP A 217 -7.17 -15.18 -9.24
CA ASP A 217 -6.33 -15.53 -8.09
C ASP A 217 -5.59 -14.33 -7.46
N PHE A 218 -5.97 -13.10 -7.80
CA PHE A 218 -5.37 -11.86 -7.28
C PHE A 218 -6.25 -11.23 -6.20
N GLU A 219 -5.67 -11.04 -5.01
CA GLU A 219 -6.27 -10.22 -3.96
C GLU A 219 -5.34 -9.08 -3.57
N VAL A 220 -5.86 -7.85 -3.55
CA VAL A 220 -5.13 -6.70 -3.00
C VAL A 220 -6.02 -5.95 -2.02
N LYS A 221 -5.47 -5.70 -0.83
CA LYS A 221 -6.11 -4.96 0.27
C LYS A 221 -5.16 -3.87 0.75
N ASP A 222 -5.66 -2.63 0.76
CA ASP A 222 -4.97 -1.47 1.31
C ASP A 222 -5.64 -1.01 2.60
N TRP A 223 -4.85 -0.54 3.56
CA TRP A 223 -5.34 0.20 4.72
C TRP A 223 -4.80 1.62 4.66
N VAL A 224 -5.69 2.59 4.54
CA VAL A 224 -5.36 4.00 4.37
C VAL A 224 -5.92 4.82 5.54
N SER A 225 -5.07 5.66 6.12
CA SER A 225 -5.43 6.60 7.19
C SER A 225 -4.99 8.02 6.82
N GLU A 226 -5.11 8.97 7.75
CA GLU A 226 -4.53 10.32 7.62
C GLU A 226 -3.01 10.29 7.39
N GLN A 227 -2.34 9.21 7.81
CA GLN A 227 -0.91 8.98 7.57
C GLN A 227 -0.63 8.47 6.15
N GLY A 228 -1.64 8.30 5.30
CA GLY A 228 -1.53 7.68 3.98
C GLY A 228 -1.71 6.16 4.03
N LEU A 229 -1.07 5.43 3.11
CA LEU A 229 -1.09 3.96 3.11
C LEU A 229 -0.29 3.44 4.32
N ILE A 230 -0.96 2.79 5.27
CA ILE A 230 -0.34 2.26 6.49
C ILE A 230 -0.10 0.75 6.43
N LYS A 231 -0.84 0.04 5.57
CA LYS A 231 -0.64 -1.40 5.34
C LYS A 231 -1.14 -1.78 3.95
N ARG A 232 -0.47 -2.74 3.30
CA ARG A 232 -0.99 -3.47 2.14
C ARG A 232 -0.79 -4.96 2.35
N ILE A 233 -1.75 -5.74 1.86
CA ILE A 233 -1.57 -7.17 1.61
C ILE A 233 -1.93 -7.41 0.15
N ASP A 234 -1.01 -8.03 -0.58
CA ASP A 234 -1.28 -8.58 -1.90
C ASP A 234 -1.04 -10.10 -1.89
N VAL A 235 -1.95 -10.83 -2.50
CA VAL A 235 -1.90 -12.28 -2.68
C VAL A 235 -2.05 -12.56 -4.16
N ILE A 236 -1.12 -13.33 -4.71
CA ILE A 236 -1.19 -13.85 -6.07
C ILE A 236 -1.08 -15.36 -5.98
N ASN A 237 -2.16 -16.05 -6.26
CA ASN A 237 -2.20 -17.51 -6.23
C ASN A 237 -1.92 -18.08 -7.64
N GLY A 238 -1.43 -19.32 -7.72
CA GLY A 238 -1.25 -20.00 -9.01
C GLY A 238 -0.12 -19.48 -9.90
N VAL A 239 0.84 -18.69 -9.40
CA VAL A 239 1.95 -18.16 -10.21
C VAL A 239 2.85 -19.30 -10.68
N GLN A 240 2.81 -19.61 -11.98
CA GLN A 240 3.77 -20.51 -12.61
C GLN A 240 5.11 -19.78 -12.73
N MET A 241 6.18 -20.40 -12.21
CA MET A 241 7.53 -19.87 -12.34
C MET A 241 8.38 -20.80 -13.19
N ASP A 242 9.17 -20.19 -14.06
CA ASP A 242 10.19 -20.85 -14.88
C ASP A 242 11.58 -20.27 -14.55
N PHE A 243 12.62 -21.09 -14.66
CA PHE A 243 14.02 -20.69 -14.58
C PHE A 243 14.77 -21.24 -15.78
N ASP A 244 15.43 -20.38 -16.55
CA ASP A 244 16.11 -20.74 -17.81
C ASP A 244 15.23 -21.53 -18.80
N GLY A 245 13.92 -21.27 -18.79
CA GLY A 245 12.94 -21.94 -19.65
C GLY A 245 12.42 -23.28 -19.11
N GLU A 246 12.85 -23.69 -17.92
CA GLU A 246 12.32 -24.88 -17.23
C GLU A 246 11.33 -24.49 -16.14
N PHE A 247 10.17 -25.13 -16.15
CA PHE A 247 9.17 -24.99 -15.10
C PHE A 247 9.70 -25.48 -13.76
N ILE A 248 9.67 -24.60 -12.75
CA ILE A 248 10.19 -24.88 -11.41
C ILE A 248 9.09 -25.03 -10.35
N GLY A 249 7.85 -24.67 -10.67
CA GLY A 249 6.71 -24.90 -9.78
C GLY A 249 5.60 -23.86 -9.93
N THR A 250 4.50 -24.14 -9.22
CA THR A 250 3.39 -23.21 -9.06
C THR A 250 3.42 -22.65 -7.65
N TYR A 251 3.23 -21.35 -7.51
CA TYR A 251 3.41 -20.65 -6.24
C TYR A 251 2.22 -19.77 -5.87
N ARG A 252 1.95 -19.69 -4.57
CA ARG A 252 1.22 -18.59 -3.95
C ARG A 252 2.22 -17.59 -3.40
N LEU A 253 2.11 -16.35 -3.84
CA LEU A 253 2.87 -15.22 -3.33
C LEU A 253 1.98 -14.40 -2.42
N THR A 254 2.50 -14.02 -1.26
CA THR A 254 1.85 -13.07 -0.36
C THR A 254 2.87 -12.01 0.03
N ASN A 255 2.63 -10.77 -0.32
CA ASN A 255 3.43 -9.65 0.19
C ASN A 255 2.60 -8.87 1.22
N THR A 256 3.23 -8.58 2.35
CA THR A 256 2.68 -7.72 3.39
C THR A 256 3.60 -6.52 3.55
N LEU A 257 3.05 -5.34 3.29
CA LEU A 257 3.70 -4.07 3.52
C LEU A 257 3.09 -3.44 4.77
N THR A 258 3.90 -3.08 5.76
CA THR A 258 3.44 -2.45 7.00
C THR A 258 4.23 -1.17 7.24
N LEU A 259 3.54 -0.06 7.48
CA LEU A 259 4.20 1.21 7.77
C LEU A 259 5.00 1.08 9.06
N ARG A 260 6.29 1.36 8.96
CA ARG A 260 7.24 1.37 10.07
C ARG A 260 7.44 2.78 10.60
N LYS A 261 7.49 3.76 9.70
CA LYS A 261 7.74 5.16 10.03
C LYS A 261 7.17 6.08 8.96
N LEU A 262 6.55 7.16 9.41
CA LEU A 262 6.20 8.32 8.60
C LEU A 262 7.05 9.51 9.04
N GLU A 263 7.66 10.20 8.09
CA GLU A 263 8.34 11.48 8.29
C GLU A 263 7.57 12.54 7.51
N LEU A 264 6.89 13.44 8.24
CA LEU A 264 6.24 14.62 7.69
C LEU A 264 7.25 15.78 7.64
N LYS A 265 7.02 16.72 6.73
CA LYS A 265 7.82 17.94 6.58
C LYS A 265 7.20 19.14 7.26
#